data_AF-A0AB36SGU2-F1
#
_entry.id   AF-A0AB36SGU2-F1
#
_cell.length_a   1.000
_cell.length_b   1.000
_cell.length_c   1.000
_cell.angle_alpha   90.00
_cell.angle_beta   90.00
_cell.angle_gamma   90.00
#
_symmetry.space_group_name_H-M   'P 1'
#
loop_
_entity.id
_entity.type
_entity.pdbx_description
1 polymer ?
#
loop_
_entity_poly.entity_id
_entity_poly.type
_entity_poly.pdbx_seq_one_letter_code
_entity_poly.pdbx_strand_id
1 'polypeptide(L)'
;MYVSGVGIFEDDLSEDIKFDFQNLISDGYSLEKATSILISKYVPSLRKYEENVFWIALAAIQWEMGRLEPLVKEKAINIIDNKSDLKRWWREPELKEKREKVLKNLKEKLLSPNSKI
;
A
#
# COMPACT_ATOMS: atom_id res chain seq x y z
N MET A 1 -0.85 -9.20 -21.79
CA MET A 1 -0.41 -8.22 -20.76
C MET A 1 -0.77 -8.86 -19.44
N TYR A 2 0.22 -9.28 -18.63
CA TYR A 2 -0.08 -9.91 -17.34
C TYR A 2 -0.66 -8.86 -16.41
N VAL A 3 -1.87 -9.11 -15.96
CA VAL A 3 -2.53 -8.30 -14.94
C VAL A 3 -2.12 -8.93 -13.64
N SER A 4 -1.34 -8.20 -12.85
CA SER A 4 -1.05 -8.59 -11.46
C SER A 4 -2.38 -8.82 -10.73
N GLY A 5 -2.34 -9.71 -9.74
CA GLY A 5 -3.54 -10.04 -8.98
C GLY A 5 -4.15 -8.82 -8.28
N VAL A 6 -5.36 -8.98 -7.75
CA VAL A 6 -6.13 -7.89 -7.16
C VAL A 6 -5.81 -7.68 -5.67
N GLY A 7 -5.05 -8.58 -5.06
CA GLY A 7 -4.58 -8.49 -3.69
C GLY A 7 -3.60 -7.33 -3.45
N ILE A 8 -3.40 -6.95 -2.19
CA ILE A 8 -2.49 -5.85 -1.82
C ILE A 8 -1.04 -6.17 -2.20
N PHE A 9 -0.64 -7.43 -2.04
CA PHE A 9 0.72 -7.94 -2.30
C PHE A 9 0.79 -8.88 -3.51
N GLU A 10 -0.15 -8.77 -4.46
CA GLU A 10 -0.12 -9.58 -5.69
C GLU A 10 0.52 -8.80 -6.86
N ASP A 11 1.26 -7.74 -6.56
CA ASP A 11 2.03 -6.90 -7.50
C ASP A 11 3.51 -6.89 -7.09
N ASP A 12 4.42 -7.11 -8.04
CA ASP A 12 5.87 -7.19 -7.78
C ASP A 12 6.39 -6.00 -6.95
N LEU A 13 5.91 -4.78 -7.25
CA LEU A 13 6.32 -3.59 -6.50
C LEU A 13 5.86 -3.64 -5.04
N SER A 14 4.65 -4.13 -4.78
CA SER A 14 4.13 -4.25 -3.41
C SER A 14 4.87 -5.31 -2.59
N GLU A 15 5.34 -6.37 -3.23
CA GLU A 15 6.19 -7.39 -2.60
C GLU A 15 7.58 -6.83 -2.28
N ASP A 16 8.19 -6.11 -3.23
CA ASP A 16 9.48 -5.43 -3.03
C ASP A 16 9.42 -4.46 -1.84
N ILE A 17 8.37 -3.63 -1.78
CA ILE A 17 8.16 -2.67 -0.67
C ILE A 17 8.05 -3.41 0.66
N LYS A 18 7.33 -4.53 0.71
CA LYS A 18 7.18 -5.34 1.92
C LYS A 18 8.52 -5.91 2.36
N PHE A 19 9.26 -6.50 1.44
CA PHE A 19 10.57 -7.08 1.72
C PHE A 19 11.57 -6.02 2.21
N ASP A 20 11.66 -4.89 1.51
CA ASP A 20 12.55 -3.79 1.89
C ASP A 20 12.18 -3.17 3.23
N PHE A 21 10.88 -2.99 3.51
CA PHE A 21 10.44 -2.50 4.81
C PHE A 21 10.89 -3.46 5.91
N GLN A 22 10.65 -4.77 5.73
CA GLN A 22 11.04 -5.79 6.71
C GLN A 22 12.56 -5.86 6.92
N ASN A 23 13.37 -5.69 5.88
CA ASN A 23 14.82 -5.62 5.99
C ASN A 23 15.26 -4.41 6.80
N LEU A 24 14.72 -3.21 6.53
CA LEU A 24 15.04 -2.00 7.31
C LEU A 24 14.69 -2.17 8.79
N ILE A 25 13.56 -2.80 9.10
CA ILE A 25 13.20 -3.09 10.49
C ILE A 25 14.17 -4.11 11.11
N SER A 26 14.57 -5.14 10.36
CA SER A 26 15.53 -6.16 10.81
C SER A 26 16.93 -5.57 11.05
N ASP A 27 17.32 -4.57 10.27
CA ASP A 27 18.57 -3.81 10.42
C ASP A 27 18.54 -2.81 11.59
N GLY A 28 17.42 -2.73 12.33
CA GLY A 28 17.28 -1.91 13.53
C GLY A 28 16.81 -0.47 13.28
N TYR A 29 16.37 -0.14 12.06
CA TYR A 29 15.78 1.17 11.80
C TYR A 29 14.41 1.29 12.47
N SER A 30 14.06 2.50 12.93
CA SER A 30 12.71 2.79 13.41
C SER A 30 11.71 2.76 12.25
N LEU A 31 10.42 2.57 12.54
CA LEU A 31 9.36 2.63 11.53
C LEU A 31 9.40 3.94 10.74
N GLU A 32 9.55 5.09 11.42
CA GLU A 32 9.62 6.42 10.78
C GLU A 32 10.81 6.54 9.82
N LYS A 33 11.96 5.99 10.23
CA LYS A 33 13.16 6.02 9.42
C LYS A 33 13.03 5.10 8.22
N ALA A 34 12.48 3.89 8.40
CA ALA A 34 12.20 2.95 7.32
C ALA A 34 11.24 3.56 6.29
N THR A 35 10.14 4.16 6.75
CA THR A 35 9.18 4.89 5.91
C THR A 35 9.85 5.98 5.09
N SER A 36 10.65 6.82 5.74
CA SER A 36 11.36 7.92 5.07
C SER A 36 12.33 7.42 3.99
N ILE A 37 13.04 6.31 4.27
CA ILE A 37 13.95 5.66 3.33
C ILE A 37 13.17 5.12 2.12
N LEU A 38 12.06 4.40 2.34
CA LEU A 38 11.26 3.87 1.25
C LEU A 38 10.63 4.96 0.38
N ILE A 39 10.08 6.01 1.00
CA ILE A 39 9.55 7.17 0.26
C ILE A 39 10.64 7.78 -0.61
N SER A 40 11.83 7.99 -0.06
CA SER A 40 12.95 8.59 -0.79
C SER A 40 13.50 7.68 -1.90
N LYS A 41 13.46 6.35 -1.71
CA LYS A 41 13.93 5.35 -2.67
C LYS A 41 12.98 5.18 -3.85
N TYR A 42 11.68 5.05 -3.58
CA TYR A 42 10.69 4.67 -4.59
C TYR A 42 10.00 5.87 -5.21
N VAL A 43 9.34 6.71 -4.41
CA VAL A 43 8.37 7.72 -4.92
C VAL A 43 8.91 8.61 -6.04
N PRO A 44 10.18 9.09 -6.05
CA PRO A 44 10.70 9.94 -7.13
C PRO A 44 10.72 9.29 -8.52
N SER A 45 10.77 7.96 -8.61
CA SER A 45 10.88 7.23 -9.88
C SER A 45 9.59 6.54 -10.31
N LEU A 46 8.56 6.52 -9.45
CA LEU A 46 7.30 5.83 -9.71
C LEU A 46 6.41 6.61 -10.67
N ARG A 47 5.76 5.87 -11.58
CA ARG A 47 4.60 6.36 -12.33
C ARG A 47 3.39 6.46 -11.40
N LYS A 48 2.35 7.18 -11.85
CA LYS A 48 1.17 7.44 -11.01
C LYS A 48 0.47 6.18 -10.48
N TYR A 49 0.37 5.12 -11.30
CA TYR A 49 -0.25 3.86 -10.84
C TYR A 49 0.66 3.11 -9.85
N GLU A 50 1.98 3.21 -10.01
CA GLU A 50 2.96 2.58 -9.11
C GLU A 50 2.98 3.31 -7.76
N GLU A 51 2.86 4.64 -7.78
CA GLU A 51 2.72 5.44 -6.57
C GLU A 51 1.48 5.02 -5.76
N ASN A 52 0.38 4.67 -6.44
CA ASN A 52 -0.81 4.15 -5.78
C ASN A 52 -0.54 2.81 -5.09
N VAL A 53 0.11 1.87 -5.80
CA VAL A 53 0.53 0.58 -5.24
C VAL A 53 1.43 0.80 -4.02
N PHE A 54 2.38 1.74 -4.11
CA PHE A 54 3.31 2.06 -3.04
C PHE A 54 2.61 2.49 -1.76
N TRP A 55 1.75 3.50 -1.83
CA TRP A 55 1.07 4.02 -0.64
C TRP A 55 0.09 3.00 -0.04
N ILE A 56 -0.60 2.22 -0.89
CA ILE A 56 -1.51 1.16 -0.45
C ILE A 56 -0.74 0.05 0.28
N ALA A 57 0.37 -0.43 -0.28
CA ALA A 57 1.19 -1.49 0.30
C ALA A 57 1.82 -1.02 1.63
N LEU A 58 2.43 0.17 1.65
CA LEU A 58 3.06 0.72 2.84
C LEU A 58 2.05 0.93 3.98
N ALA A 59 0.84 1.40 3.69
CA ALA A 59 -0.21 1.53 4.68
C ALA A 59 -0.63 0.19 5.28
N ALA A 60 -0.77 -0.85 4.44
CA ALA A 60 -1.11 -2.19 4.90
C ALA A 60 -0.02 -2.77 5.83
N ILE A 61 1.25 -2.66 5.44
CA ILE A 61 2.40 -3.12 6.24
C ILE A 61 2.42 -2.43 7.61
N GLN A 62 2.33 -1.10 7.62
CA GLN A 62 2.40 -0.32 8.85
C GLN A 62 1.23 -0.57 9.80
N TRP A 63 0.03 -0.77 9.25
CA TRP A 63 -1.14 -1.15 10.05
C TRP A 63 -0.96 -2.52 10.68
N GLU A 64 -0.47 -3.52 9.93
CA GLU A 64 -0.18 -4.86 10.45
C GLU A 64 0.90 -4.84 11.55
N MET A 65 1.81 -3.87 11.51
CA MET A 65 2.83 -3.65 12.55
C MET A 65 2.33 -2.85 13.76
N GLY A 66 1.09 -2.40 13.76
CA GLY A 66 0.50 -1.66 14.87
C GLY A 66 0.93 -0.19 14.93
N ARG A 67 1.63 0.33 13.92
CA ARG A 67 2.05 1.74 13.87
C ARG A 67 1.92 2.31 12.46
N LEU A 68 0.76 2.93 12.20
CA LEU A 68 0.42 3.55 10.94
C LEU A 68 0.70 5.05 10.98
N GLU A 69 1.58 5.53 10.11
CA GLU A 69 1.92 6.94 10.04
C GLU A 69 0.79 7.77 9.41
N PRO A 70 0.48 8.97 9.94
CA PRO A 70 -0.62 9.80 9.45
C PRO A 70 -0.54 10.11 7.95
N LEU A 71 0.65 10.45 7.44
CA LEU A 71 0.87 10.73 6.02
C LEU A 71 0.54 9.52 5.15
N VAL A 72 1.04 8.34 5.54
CA VAL A 72 0.84 7.09 4.80
C VAL A 72 -0.65 6.72 4.78
N LYS A 73 -1.33 6.86 5.92
CA LYS A 73 -2.78 6.68 6.03
C LYS A 73 -3.53 7.64 5.11
N GLU A 74 -3.24 8.94 5.17
CA GLU A 74 -3.92 9.95 4.37
C GLU A 74 -3.80 9.65 2.87
N LYS A 75 -2.58 9.32 2.40
CA LYS A 75 -2.32 8.98 0.99
C LYS A 75 -3.12 7.76 0.55
N ALA A 76 -3.05 6.66 1.30
CA ALA A 76 -3.77 5.44 0.98
C ALA A 76 -5.29 5.65 0.97
N ILE A 77 -5.85 6.35 1.97
CA ILE A 77 -7.28 6.65 2.04
C ILE A 77 -7.72 7.51 0.84
N ASN A 78 -6.95 8.54 0.49
CA ASN A 78 -7.26 9.37 -0.68
C ASN A 78 -7.31 8.53 -1.97
N ILE A 79 -6.31 7.65 -2.19
CA ILE A 79 -6.27 6.76 -3.36
C ILE A 79 -7.50 5.85 -3.43
N ILE A 80 -7.93 5.29 -2.30
CA ILE A 80 -9.11 4.43 -2.21
C ILE A 80 -10.37 5.25 -2.53
N ASP A 81 -10.52 6.43 -1.95
CA ASP A 81 -11.72 7.26 -2.07
C ASP A 81 -11.90 7.87 -3.44
N ASN A 82 -10.80 8.28 -4.07
CA ASN A 82 -10.81 8.80 -5.45
C ASN A 82 -10.78 7.69 -6.51
N LYS A 83 -10.76 6.41 -6.10
CA LYS A 83 -10.75 5.22 -6.96
C LYS A 83 -9.64 5.21 -8.02
N SER A 84 -8.54 5.93 -7.81
CA SER A 84 -7.48 6.07 -8.82
C SER A 84 -6.75 4.76 -9.12
N ASP A 85 -6.61 3.88 -8.12
CA ASP A 85 -6.01 2.54 -8.27
C ASP A 85 -6.84 1.62 -9.20
N LEU A 86 -8.17 1.73 -9.14
CA LEU A 86 -9.10 0.90 -9.93
C LEU A 86 -9.00 1.16 -11.45
N LYS A 87 -8.35 2.24 -11.87
CA LYS A 87 -8.15 2.55 -13.30
C LYS A 87 -7.30 1.50 -14.01
N ARG A 88 -6.47 0.73 -13.29
CA ARG A 88 -5.65 -0.35 -13.86
C ARG A 88 -6.51 -1.46 -14.48
N TRP A 89 -7.65 -1.78 -13.85
CA TRP A 89 -8.57 -2.85 -14.29
C TRP A 89 -9.74 -2.33 -15.12
N TRP A 90 -9.57 -1.23 -15.87
CA TRP A 90 -10.69 -0.60 -16.60
C TRP A 90 -11.32 -1.49 -17.68
N ARG A 91 -10.58 -2.48 -18.21
CA ARG A 91 -11.07 -3.48 -19.18
C ARG A 91 -11.56 -4.78 -18.54
N GLU A 92 -11.43 -4.92 -17.22
CA GLU A 92 -11.66 -6.16 -16.49
C GLU A 92 -12.60 -5.91 -15.31
N PRO A 93 -13.91 -5.76 -15.58
CA PRO A 93 -14.89 -5.33 -14.58
C PRO A 93 -14.93 -6.27 -13.37
N GLU A 94 -14.83 -7.58 -13.59
CA GLU A 94 -14.82 -8.57 -12.50
C GLU A 94 -13.59 -8.41 -11.59
N LEU A 95 -12.41 -8.17 -12.14
CA LEU A 95 -11.20 -7.93 -11.34
C LEU A 95 -11.26 -6.57 -10.64
N LYS A 96 -11.81 -5.56 -11.31
CA LYS A 96 -12.05 -4.24 -10.72
C LYS A 96 -12.96 -4.33 -9.49
N GLU A 97 -14.04 -5.09 -9.56
CA GLU A 97 -14.94 -5.32 -8.41
C GLU A 97 -14.24 -6.07 -7.27
N LYS A 98 -13.43 -7.09 -7.58
CA LYS A 98 -12.64 -7.80 -6.56
C LYS A 98 -11.63 -6.86 -5.91
N ARG A 99 -10.93 -6.02 -6.69
CA ARG A 99 -10.00 -5.01 -6.16
C ARG A 99 -10.71 -3.99 -5.30
N GLU A 100 -11.89 -3.52 -5.69
CA GLU A 100 -12.67 -2.56 -4.90
C GLU A 100 -13.05 -3.14 -3.52
N LYS A 101 -13.41 -4.44 -3.46
CA LYS A 101 -13.63 -5.14 -2.18
C LYS A 101 -12.36 -5.21 -1.33
N VAL A 102 -11.22 -5.54 -1.93
CA VAL A 102 -9.91 -5.56 -1.24
C VAL A 102 -9.58 -4.18 -0.65
N LEU A 103 -9.74 -3.11 -1.44
CA LEU A 103 -9.47 -1.74 -0.99
C LEU A 103 -10.45 -1.28 0.09
N LYS A 104 -11.73 -1.67 0.01
CA LYS A 104 -12.72 -1.37 1.06
C LYS A 104 -12.32 -2.01 2.39
N ASN A 105 -11.94 -3.29 2.38
CA ASN A 105 -11.48 -3.99 3.59
C ASN A 105 -10.21 -3.36 4.16
N LEU A 106 -9.27 -2.94 3.30
CA LEU A 106 -8.09 -2.21 3.74
C LEU A 106 -8.48 -0.87 4.38
N LYS A 107 -9.38 -0.10 3.75
CA LYS A 107 -9.86 1.18 4.31
C LYS A 107 -10.44 1.01 5.71
N GLU A 108 -11.29 0.00 5.92
CA GLU A 108 -11.87 -0.31 7.22
C GLU A 108 -10.78 -0.61 8.27
N LYS A 109 -9.75 -1.40 7.91
CA LYS A 109 -8.57 -1.61 8.75
C LYS A 109 -7.86 -0.30 9.09
N LEU A 110 -7.48 0.49 8.08
CA LEU A 110 -6.73 1.75 8.27
C LEU A 110 -7.49 2.78 9.13
N LEU A 111 -8.82 2.73 9.15
CA LEU A 111 -9.66 3.58 9.99
C LEU A 111 -9.93 3.03 11.39
N SER A 112 -9.74 1.73 11.61
CA SER A 112 -9.84 1.12 12.94
C SER A 112 -8.63 1.49 13.82
N PRO A 113 -8.79 1.55 15.15
CA PRO A 113 -7.66 1.65 16.06
C PRO A 113 -6.73 0.45 15.84
N ASN A 114 -5.42 0.70 15.79
CA ASN A 114 -4.43 -0.37 15.64
C ASN A 114 -4.59 -1.35 16.80
N SER A 115 -5.13 -2.54 16.51
CA SER A 115 -5.34 -3.59 17.50
C SER A 115 -4.04 -4.35 17.75
N LYS A 116 -3.00 -3.65 18.24
CA LYS A 116 -1.83 -4.25 18.88
C LYS A 116 -1.42 -3.35 20.04
N ILE A 117 -2.02 -3.65 21.20
CA ILE A 117 -1.48 -3.33 22.52
C ILE A 117 -0.76 -4.59 22.99
#